data_AF-A0A7S2NLJ2-F1
#
_entry.id   AF-A0A7S2NLJ2-F1
#
_cell.length_a   1.000
_cell.length_b   1.000
_cell.length_c   1.000
_cell.angle_alpha   90.00
_cell.angle_beta   90.00
_cell.angle_gamma   90.00
#
_symmetry.space_group_name_H-M   'P 1'
#
loop_
_entity.id
_entity.type
_entity.pdbx_description
1 polymer ?
#
loop_
_entity_poly.entity_id
_entity_poly.type
_entity_poly.pdbx_seq_one_letter_code
_entity_poly.pdbx_strand_id
1 'polypeptide(L)'
;MLERGLGAVTSPEVIDDLSTNKVLTTEWVEGTRLDLDASPDVPRLCAVAINAYLTMLLDTGTLHCDPHPGNLLRTTDGQLCILDWGMTLGVPSDLQYSLIEFIAHVNAEDYQAMPQDFVNLGFTPPEQLERVRASNLTEGLSFV
;
A
#
# COMPACT_ATOMS: atom_id res chain seq x y z
N MET A 1 8.70 12.22 -0.86
CA MET A 1 7.90 12.19 0.39
C MET A 1 7.21 13.53 0.65
N LEU A 2 7.93 14.64 0.84
CA LEU A 2 7.33 15.96 1.12
C LEU A 2 6.38 16.47 0.04
N GLU A 3 6.76 16.43 -1.23
CA GLU A 3 5.93 16.89 -2.36
C GLU A 3 4.63 16.07 -2.54
N ARG A 4 4.59 14.86 -1.97
CA ARG A 4 3.46 13.92 -2.06
C ARG A 4 2.58 13.94 -0.80
N GLY A 5 2.75 14.94 0.07
CA GLY A 5 2.01 15.02 1.34
C GLY A 5 2.41 13.98 2.39
N LEU A 6 3.49 13.24 2.15
CA LEU A 6 4.02 12.21 3.06
C LEU A 6 5.14 12.75 3.97
N GLY A 7 5.14 14.05 4.27
CA GLY A 7 6.13 14.67 5.18
C GLY A 7 6.05 14.17 6.63
N ALA A 8 4.99 13.44 6.97
CA ALA A 8 4.81 12.80 8.27
C ALA A 8 5.29 11.33 8.29
N VAL A 9 5.89 10.81 7.21
CA VAL A 9 6.41 9.44 7.12
C VAL A 9 7.93 9.47 7.09
N THR A 10 8.56 8.60 7.89
CA THR A 10 10.02 8.46 7.97
C THR A 10 10.44 6.98 8.03
N SER A 11 11.73 6.73 7.90
CA SER A 11 12.39 5.43 7.97
C SER A 11 13.77 5.66 8.56
N PRO A 12 14.30 4.74 9.39
CA PRO A 12 15.61 4.91 9.98
C PRO A 12 16.70 4.84 8.90
N GLU A 13 17.63 5.80 8.91
CA GLU A 13 18.79 5.76 8.03
C GLU A 13 19.66 4.52 8.30
N VAL A 14 20.10 3.86 7.23
CA VAL A 14 21.01 2.73 7.31
C VAL A 14 22.43 3.22 7.58
N ILE A 15 23.10 2.61 8.56
CA ILE A 15 24.53 2.86 8.83
C ILE A 15 25.34 1.83 8.06
N ASP A 16 25.69 2.17 6.82
CA ASP A 16 26.34 1.26 5.87
C ASP A 16 27.65 0.66 6.42
N ASP A 17 28.48 1.47 7.09
CA ASP A 17 29.77 1.04 7.66
C ASP A 17 29.63 -0.02 8.77
N LEU A 18 28.44 -0.12 9.39
CA LEU A 18 28.12 -1.09 10.44
C LEU A 18 27.18 -2.20 9.93
N SER A 19 26.89 -2.23 8.64
CA SER A 19 25.99 -3.20 8.01
C SER A 19 26.77 -4.24 7.20
N THR A 20 26.26 -5.46 7.18
CA THR A 20 26.83 -6.60 6.45
C THR A 20 25.69 -7.46 5.89
N ASN A 21 26.04 -8.48 5.11
CA ASN A 21 25.07 -9.46 4.61
C ASN A 21 24.33 -10.27 5.70
N LYS A 22 24.71 -10.14 6.98
CA LYS A 22 24.11 -10.87 8.11
C LYS A 22 23.61 -9.96 9.23
N VAL A 23 23.93 -8.67 9.19
CA VAL A 23 23.61 -7.71 10.25
C VAL A 23 23.25 -6.40 9.57
N LEU A 24 22.03 -5.92 9.77
CA LEU A 24 21.58 -4.60 9.36
C LEU A 24 21.68 -3.67 10.58
N THR A 25 22.36 -2.54 10.42
CA THR A 25 22.46 -1.50 11.45
C THR A 25 21.82 -0.23 10.92
N THR A 26 20.89 0.34 11.68
CA THR A 26 20.23 1.61 11.36
C THR A 26 20.40 2.60 12.50
N GLU A 27 20.03 3.86 12.29
CA GLU A 27 19.86 4.80 13.38
C GLU A 27 18.82 4.29 14.39
N TRP A 28 18.98 4.71 15.65
CA TRP A 28 18.01 4.43 16.69
C TRP A 28 16.88 5.45 16.63
N VAL A 29 15.64 4.97 16.51
CA VAL A 29 14.46 5.83 16.47
C VAL A 29 13.72 5.72 17.81
N GLU A 30 13.60 6.83 18.52
CA GLU A 30 12.77 6.89 19.72
C GLU A 30 11.29 7.09 19.40
N GLY A 31 10.44 6.28 20.02
CA GLY A 31 9.00 6.35 19.80
C GLY A 31 8.21 5.28 20.55
N THR A 32 6.92 5.24 20.27
CA THR A 32 5.99 4.23 20.78
C THR A 32 5.43 3.42 19.62
N ARG A 33 5.41 2.09 19.73
CA ARG A 33 4.83 1.25 18.69
C ARG A 33 3.34 1.50 18.57
N LEU A 34 2.85 1.59 17.34
CA LEU A 34 1.48 2.00 17.05
C LEU A 34 0.42 1.03 17.62
N ASP A 35 0.75 -0.26 17.74
CA ASP A 35 -0.11 -1.30 18.33
C ASP A 35 -0.27 -1.20 19.85
N LEU A 36 0.67 -0.53 20.53
CA LEU A 36 0.69 -0.35 21.97
C LEU A 36 0.36 1.10 22.37
N ASP A 37 0.19 1.99 21.40
CA ASP A 37 -0.03 3.40 21.64
C ASP A 37 -1.51 3.71 21.85
N ALA A 38 -1.83 4.31 23.00
CA ALA A 38 -3.19 4.76 23.33
C ALA A 38 -3.39 6.28 23.08
N SER A 39 -2.42 6.93 22.44
CA SER A 39 -2.47 8.35 22.10
C SER A 39 -3.66 8.66 21.17
N PRO A 40 -4.33 9.82 21.35
CA PRO A 40 -5.36 10.27 20.41
C PRO A 40 -4.84 10.53 19.00
N ASP A 41 -3.52 10.52 18.80
CA ASP A 41 -2.87 10.73 17.50
C ASP A 41 -2.84 9.47 16.61
N VAL A 42 -3.06 8.28 17.19
CA VAL A 42 -3.01 7.00 16.46
C VAL A 42 -3.94 6.96 15.25
N PRO A 43 -5.21 7.40 15.31
CA PRO A 43 -6.07 7.44 14.13
C PRO A 43 -5.52 8.28 12.98
N ARG A 44 -4.86 9.42 13.28
CA ARG A 44 -4.20 10.26 12.26
C ARG A 44 -3.05 9.49 11.62
N LEU A 45 -2.22 8.81 12.41
CA LEU A 45 -1.09 8.05 11.90
C LEU A 45 -1.51 6.82 11.10
N CYS A 46 -2.62 6.16 11.46
CA CYS A 46 -3.22 5.12 10.62
C CYS A 46 -3.62 5.67 9.24
N ALA A 47 -4.22 6.86 9.19
CA ALA A 47 -4.56 7.51 7.91
C ALA A 47 -3.29 7.87 7.11
N VAL A 48 -2.23 8.34 7.79
CA VAL A 48 -0.92 8.58 7.17
C VAL A 48 -0.34 7.29 6.60
N ALA A 49 -0.41 6.18 7.35
CA ALA A 49 0.06 4.87 6.89
C ALA A 49 -0.71 4.42 5.63
N ILE A 50 -2.04 4.48 5.65
CA ILE A 50 -2.87 4.13 4.49
C ILE A 50 -2.48 4.97 3.27
N ASN A 51 -2.33 6.29 3.43
CA ASN A 51 -1.90 7.17 2.35
C ASN A 51 -0.50 6.83 1.83
N ALA A 52 0.44 6.51 2.71
CA ALA A 52 1.79 6.10 2.33
C ALA A 52 1.77 4.82 1.49
N TYR A 53 0.99 3.82 1.93
CA TYR A 53 0.88 2.52 1.24
C TYR A 53 0.15 2.64 -0.10
N LEU A 54 -0.91 3.45 -0.18
CA LEU A 54 -1.59 3.74 -1.44
C LEU A 54 -0.69 4.52 -2.40
N THR A 55 0.09 5.49 -1.90
CA THR A 55 1.08 6.21 -2.72
C THR A 55 2.17 5.26 -3.23
N MET A 56 2.62 4.36 -2.38
CA MET A 56 3.58 3.31 -2.73
C MET A 56 3.08 2.41 -3.88
N LEU A 57 1.83 1.98 -3.76
CA LEU A 57 1.17 1.10 -4.72
C LEU A 57 0.81 1.80 -6.03
N LEU A 58 0.17 2.97 -5.95
CA LEU A 58 -0.50 3.63 -7.07
C LEU A 58 0.35 4.71 -7.76
N ASP A 59 1.45 5.15 -7.13
CA ASP A 59 2.25 6.25 -7.67
C ASP A 59 3.76 5.94 -7.70
N THR A 60 4.42 5.53 -6.61
CA THR A 60 5.87 5.26 -6.66
C THR A 60 6.24 3.94 -7.33
N GLY A 61 5.31 2.97 -7.38
CA GLY A 61 5.58 1.65 -7.94
C GLY A 61 6.47 0.77 -7.06
N THR A 62 6.53 1.06 -5.75
CA THR A 62 7.30 0.28 -4.77
C THR A 62 6.39 0.04 -3.58
N LEU A 63 6.02 -1.22 -3.33
CA LEU A 63 5.08 -1.58 -2.27
C LEU A 63 5.82 -2.19 -1.08
N HIS A 64 5.58 -1.64 0.11
CA HIS A 64 5.84 -2.35 1.36
C HIS A 64 4.72 -3.38 1.57
N CYS A 65 5.05 -4.67 1.65
CA CYS A 65 4.07 -5.75 1.66
C CYS A 65 3.61 -6.17 3.05
N ASP A 66 4.25 -5.66 4.10
CA ASP A 66 3.97 -6.07 5.47
C ASP A 66 3.62 -4.87 6.37
N PRO A 67 2.39 -4.33 6.30
CA PRO A 67 1.91 -3.26 7.16
C PRO A 67 1.66 -3.71 8.61
N HIS A 68 2.48 -4.62 9.14
CA HIS A 68 2.33 -5.11 10.50
C HIS A 68 2.44 -3.94 11.49
N PRO A 69 1.45 -3.72 12.37
CA PRO A 69 1.45 -2.59 13.32
C PRO A 69 2.70 -2.50 14.20
N GLY A 70 3.35 -3.63 14.48
CA GLY A 70 4.60 -3.68 15.24
C GLY A 70 5.83 -3.07 14.55
N ASN A 71 5.77 -2.86 13.24
CA ASN A 71 6.81 -2.18 12.44
C ASN A 71 6.53 -0.69 12.27
N LEU A 72 5.38 -0.22 12.78
CA LEU A 72 4.96 1.17 12.73
C LEU A 72 5.20 1.80 14.09
N LEU A 73 6.01 2.86 14.10
CA LEU A 73 6.40 3.56 15.32
C LEU A 73 5.94 5.01 15.22
N ARG A 74 5.23 5.51 16.24
CA ARG A 74 5.03 6.95 16.41
C ARG A 74 6.28 7.52 17.07
N THR A 75 7.01 8.37 16.35
CA THR A 75 8.20 9.03 16.89
C THR A 75 7.82 10.09 17.93
N THR A 76 8.78 10.54 18.73
CA THR A 76 8.55 11.56 19.77
C THR A 76 8.12 12.91 19.22
N ASP A 77 8.48 13.22 17.98
CA ASP A 77 8.07 14.41 17.22
C ASP A 77 6.76 14.21 16.41
N GLY A 78 6.10 13.04 16.54
CA GLY A 78 4.76 12.79 16.00
C GLY A 78 4.73 12.34 14.54
N GLN A 79 5.85 11.87 13.99
CA GLN A 79 5.90 11.21 12.68
C GLN A 79 5.57 9.72 12.78
N LEU A 80 5.19 9.14 11.63
CA LEU A 80 5.08 7.70 11.43
C LEU A 80 6.42 7.18 10.91
N CYS A 81 7.15 6.41 11.70
CA CYS A 81 8.35 5.70 11.28
C CYS A 81 8.02 4.25 10.90
N ILE A 82 8.42 3.82 9.70
CA ILE A 82 8.37 2.43 9.25
C ILE A 82 9.75 1.81 9.51
N LEU A 83 9.82 0.83 10.42
CA LEU A 83 11.08 0.27 10.89
C LEU A 83 11.62 -0.85 10.00
N ASP A 84 10.75 -1.80 9.64
CA ASP A 84 11.12 -2.95 8.83
C ASP A 84 10.84 -2.65 7.36
N TRP A 85 11.79 -2.97 6.49
CA TRP A 85 11.69 -2.85 5.02
C TRP A 85 12.05 -4.18 4.32
N GLY A 86 12.08 -5.28 5.07
CA GLY A 86 12.51 -6.60 4.61
C GLY A 86 11.55 -7.25 3.60
N MET A 87 10.31 -6.77 3.50
CA MET A 87 9.32 -7.22 2.52
C MET A 87 8.83 -6.07 1.65
N THR A 88 9.61 -5.75 0.63
CA THR A 88 9.27 -4.76 -0.40
C THR A 88 9.28 -5.39 -1.78
N LEU A 89 8.41 -4.93 -2.67
CA LEU A 89 8.39 -5.35 -4.07
C LEU A 89 8.18 -4.17 -5.01
N GLY A 90 8.69 -4.29 -6.23
CA GLY A 90 8.37 -3.39 -7.32
C GLY A 90 7.02 -3.75 -7.94
N VAL A 91 6.18 -2.75 -8.15
CA VAL A 91 4.88 -2.88 -8.84
C VAL A 91 5.08 -2.46 -10.29
N PRO A 92 4.89 -3.38 -11.27
CA PRO A 92 4.94 -3.04 -12.68
C PRO A 92 3.95 -1.93 -13.03
N SER A 93 4.34 -1.01 -13.92
CA SER A 93 3.52 0.16 -14.27
C SER A 93 2.18 -0.24 -14.90
N ASP A 94 2.17 -1.29 -15.73
CA ASP A 94 0.95 -1.85 -16.32
C ASP A 94 -0.03 -2.38 -15.27
N LEU A 95 0.47 -3.06 -14.24
CA LEU A 95 -0.35 -3.49 -13.10
C LEU A 95 -0.86 -2.28 -12.29
N GLN A 96 -0.02 -1.27 -12.09
CA GLN A 96 -0.41 -0.04 -11.41
C GLN A 96 -1.54 0.71 -12.14
N TYR A 97 -1.41 0.91 -13.47
CA TYR A 97 -2.47 1.51 -14.27
C TYR A 97 -3.75 0.68 -14.27
N SER A 98 -3.63 -0.64 -14.39
CA SER A 98 -4.79 -1.56 -14.33
C SER A 98 -5.52 -1.45 -13.00
N LEU A 99 -4.80 -1.26 -11.89
CA LEU A 99 -5.39 -1.07 -10.57
C LEU A 99 -6.09 0.30 -10.44
N ILE A 100 -5.51 1.36 -11.01
CA ILE A 100 -6.13 2.69 -11.04
C ILE A 100 -7.41 2.67 -11.88
N GLU A 101 -7.38 2.05 -13.06
CA GLU A 101 -8.54 1.87 -13.94
C GLU A 101 -9.64 1.09 -13.24
N PHE A 102 -9.30 -0.03 -12.60
CA PHE A 102 -10.24 -0.81 -11.81
C PHE A 102 -10.92 0.03 -10.72
N ILE A 103 -10.15 0.79 -9.93
CA ILE A 103 -10.70 1.67 -8.89
C ILE A 103 -11.62 2.74 -9.50
N ALA A 104 -11.24 3.30 -10.65
CA ALA A 104 -12.04 4.31 -11.36
C ALA A 104 -13.37 3.73 -11.86
N HIS A 105 -13.37 2.53 -12.45
CA HIS A 105 -14.57 1.85 -12.91
C HIS A 105 -15.51 1.50 -11.74
N VAL A 106 -14.97 0.99 -10.61
CA VAL A 106 -15.77 0.76 -9.39
C VAL A 106 -16.41 2.06 -8.90
N ASN A 107 -15.64 3.16 -8.86
CA ASN A 107 -16.14 4.45 -8.37
C ASN A 107 -17.20 5.08 -9.29
N ALA A 108 -17.05 4.90 -10.60
CA ALA A 108 -18.00 5.36 -11.61
C ALA A 108 -19.22 4.43 -11.78
N GLU A 109 -19.29 3.34 -11.01
CA GLU A 109 -20.28 2.27 -11.16
C GLU A 109 -20.31 1.65 -12.58
N ASP A 110 -19.17 1.69 -13.29
CA ASP A 110 -19.00 1.07 -14.60
C ASP A 110 -18.68 -0.42 -14.45
N TYR A 111 -19.66 -1.17 -13.95
CA TYR A 111 -19.50 -2.60 -13.72
C TYR A 111 -19.27 -3.40 -15.01
N GLN A 112 -19.62 -2.85 -16.18
CA GLN A 112 -19.41 -3.51 -17.48
C GLN A 112 -17.94 -3.58 -17.87
N ALA A 113 -17.10 -2.67 -17.38
CA ALA A 113 -15.66 -2.68 -17.58
C ALA A 113 -14.93 -3.71 -16.68
N MET A 114 -15.50 -4.05 -15.52
CA MET A 114 -14.86 -4.90 -14.50
C MET A 114 -14.35 -6.26 -14.98
N PRO A 115 -15.05 -7.01 -15.86
CA PRO A 115 -14.54 -8.29 -16.36
C PRO A 115 -13.18 -8.15 -17.06
N GLN A 116 -12.95 -7.05 -17.78
CA GLN A 116 -11.67 -6.80 -18.44
C GLN A 116 -10.60 -6.44 -17.42
N ASP A 117 -10.94 -5.65 -16.40
CA ASP A 117 -9.99 -5.29 -15.34
C ASP A 117 -9.50 -6.52 -14.58
N PHE A 118 -10.36 -7.51 -14.33
CA PHE A 118 -9.94 -8.78 -13.72
C PHE A 118 -8.94 -9.57 -14.57
N VAL A 119 -9.02 -9.46 -15.89
CA VAL A 119 -8.02 -10.05 -16.78
C VAL A 119 -6.71 -9.25 -16.70
N ASN A 120 -6.79 -7.92 -16.78
CA ASN A 120 -5.62 -7.04 -16.73
C ASN A 120 -4.86 -7.15 -15.40
N LEU A 121 -5.59 -7.30 -14.28
CA LEU A 121 -5.06 -7.52 -12.94
C LEU A 121 -4.57 -8.95 -12.70
N GLY A 122 -4.80 -9.88 -13.64
CA GLY A 122 -4.37 -11.28 -13.53
C GLY A 122 -5.23 -12.14 -12.59
N PHE A 123 -6.39 -11.67 -12.15
CA PHE A 123 -7.35 -12.47 -11.37
C PHE A 123 -8.09 -13.51 -12.23
N THR A 124 -8.20 -13.27 -13.54
CA THR A 124 -8.88 -14.14 -14.49
C THR A 124 -8.01 -14.36 -15.73
N PRO A 125 -7.81 -15.62 -16.20
CA PRO A 125 -7.17 -15.88 -17.47
C PRO A 125 -7.95 -15.27 -18.66
N PRO A 126 -7.28 -14.72 -19.70
CA PRO A 126 -7.97 -14.07 -20.82
C PRO A 126 -9.02 -14.94 -21.52
N GLU A 127 -8.80 -16.25 -21.61
CA GLU A 127 -9.73 -17.20 -22.23
C GLU A 127 -11.05 -17.37 -21.45
N GLN A 128 -11.10 -16.91 -20.20
CA GLN A 128 -12.28 -16.98 -19.34
C GLN A 128 -13.08 -15.66 -19.32
N LEU A 129 -12.64 -14.63 -20.05
CA LEU A 129 -13.29 -13.31 -20.08
C LEU A 129 -14.79 -13.39 -20.39
N GLU A 130 -15.15 -14.08 -21.47
CA GLU A 130 -16.56 -14.21 -21.88
C GLU A 130 -17.40 -14.96 -20.83
N ARG A 131 -16.78 -15.88 -20.10
CA ARG A 131 -17.43 -16.57 -18.99
C ARG A 131 -17.68 -15.64 -17.81
N VAL A 132 -16.75 -14.74 -17.51
CA VAL A 132 -16.92 -13.72 -16.44
C VAL A 132 -17.96 -12.68 -16.84
N ARG A 133 -18.01 -12.26 -18.11
CA ARG A 133 -19.08 -11.38 -18.61
C ARG A 133 -20.46 -12.01 -18.47
N ALA A 134 -20.56 -13.33 -18.67
CA ALA A 134 -21.81 -14.07 -18.58
C ALA A 134 -22.17 -14.56 -17.15
N SER A 135 -21.32 -14.34 -16.13
CA SER A 135 -21.51 -14.91 -14.79
C SER A 135 -22.44 -14.12 -13.88
N ASN A 136 -23.11 -13.08 -14.41
CA ASN A 136 -23.91 -12.11 -13.66
C ASN A 136 -23.16 -11.45 -12.49
N LEU A 137 -21.82 -11.52 -12.47
CA LEU A 137 -21.01 -10.93 -11.42
C LEU A 137 -21.23 -9.41 -11.32
N THR A 138 -21.45 -8.75 -12.46
CA THR A 138 -21.76 -7.32 -12.54
C THR A 138 -23.11 -6.99 -11.92
N GLU A 139 -24.10 -7.89 -12.00
CA GLU A 139 -25.41 -7.71 -11.35
C GLU A 139 -25.30 -7.84 -9.82
N GLY A 140 -24.44 -8.73 -9.32
CA GLY A 140 -24.20 -8.88 -7.88
C GLY A 140 -23.44 -7.69 -7.25
N LEU A 141 -22.73 -6.91 -8.06
CA LEU A 141 -22.01 -5.70 -7.63
C LEU A 141 -22.83 -4.43 -7.79
N SER A 142 -23.78 -4.39 -8.74
CA SER A 142 -24.78 -3.34 -8.79
C SER A 142 -25.75 -3.53 -7.62
N PHE A 143 -25.69 -2.67 -6.60
CA PHE A 143 -26.64 -2.66 -5.48
C PHE A 143 -28.04 -2.15 -5.87
N VAL A 144 -28.47 -2.40 -7.11
CA VAL A 144 -29.73 -1.93 -7.71
C VAL A 144 -30.68 -3.10 -7.95
#